data_AF-A0A285NFJ1-F1
#
_entry.id   AF-A0A285NFJ1-F1
#
_cell.length_a   1.000
_cell.length_b   1.000
_cell.length_c   1.000
_cell.angle_alpha   90.00
_cell.angle_beta   90.00
_cell.angle_gamma   90.00
#
_symmetry.space_group_name_H-M   'P 1'
#
loop_
_entity.id
_entity.type
_entity.pdbx_description
1 polymer ?
#
loop_
_entity_poly.entity_id
_entity_poly.type
_entity_poly.pdbx_seq_one_letter_code
_entity_poly.pdbx_strand_id
1 'polypeptide(L)'
;MKTIDIQTQVKKYGRLNFIKGELLKRGLTLKQFAEILGISESFLYQMLHKDAKSRRVARQIEEFLEVPEGSLFPYVLEPVENSREKSNEKPVVKPDKQRRAEQ
;
A
#
# COMPACT_ATOMS: atom_id res chain seq x y z
N MET A 1 -2.17 19.79 21.35
CA MET A 1 -1.84 19.12 20.08
C MET A 1 -3.02 19.28 19.14
N LYS A 2 -2.83 19.86 17.94
CA LYS A 2 -3.91 19.93 16.94
C LYS A 2 -4.07 18.51 16.38
N THR A 3 -5.12 17.81 16.78
CA THR A 3 -5.56 16.57 16.12
C THR A 3 -6.02 16.94 14.72
N ILE A 4 -5.07 17.00 13.78
CA ILE A 4 -5.41 17.02 12.36
C ILE A 4 -6.12 15.71 12.09
N ASP A 5 -7.34 15.77 11.56
CA ASP A 5 -8.06 14.59 11.11
C ASP A 5 -7.34 14.03 9.86
N ILE A 6 -6.36 13.16 10.11
CA ILE A 6 -5.51 12.52 9.11
C ILE A 6 -6.38 11.79 8.08
N GLN A 7 -7.46 11.14 8.51
CA GLN A 7 -8.36 10.42 7.61
C GLN A 7 -9.07 11.37 6.66
N THR A 8 -9.56 12.51 7.16
CA THR A 8 -10.17 13.55 6.31
C THR A 8 -9.16 14.15 5.33
N GLN A 9 -7.92 14.41 5.76
CA GLN A 9 -6.87 14.93 4.88
C GLN A 9 -6.46 13.92 3.80
N VAL A 10 -6.25 12.66 4.18
CA VAL A 10 -5.92 11.58 3.24
C VAL A 10 -7.06 11.34 2.25
N LYS A 11 -8.32 11.41 2.69
CA LYS A 11 -9.48 11.31 1.80
C LYS A 11 -9.56 12.47 0.82
N LYS A 12 -9.20 13.68 1.25
CA LYS A 12 -9.26 14.90 0.42
C LYS A 12 -8.11 15.01 -0.58
N TYR A 13 -6.89 14.69 -0.17
CA TYR A 13 -5.67 14.94 -0.96
C TYR A 13 -5.03 13.66 -1.52
N GLY A 14 -5.39 12.50 -0.96
CA GLY A 14 -4.69 11.24 -1.19
C GLY A 14 -3.45 11.12 -0.31
N ARG A 15 -3.11 9.88 0.05
CA ARG A 15 -1.99 9.55 0.95
C ARG A 15 -0.65 10.12 0.48
N LEU A 16 -0.33 10.01 -0.81
CA LEU A 16 0.91 10.52 -1.39
C LEU A 16 1.05 12.03 -1.18
N ASN A 17 0.01 12.79 -1.50
CA ASN A 17 0.05 14.25 -1.40
C ASN A 17 0.04 14.72 0.06
N PHE A 18 -0.66 14.00 0.94
CA PHE A 18 -0.58 14.24 2.38
C PHE A 18 0.86 14.08 2.89
N ILE A 19 1.50 12.93 2.60
CA ILE A 19 2.88 12.66 3.03
C ILE A 19 3.85 13.68 2.43
N LYS A 20 3.75 13.98 1.12
CA LYS A 20 4.54 15.04 0.48
C LYS A 20 4.36 16.39 1.17
N GLY A 21 3.12 16.75 1.52
CA GLY A 21 2.81 18.00 2.22
C GLY A 21 3.45 18.07 3.60
N GLU A 22 3.39 16.99 4.39
CA GLU A 22 4.03 16.93 5.71
C GLU A 22 5.56 16.98 5.64
N LEU A 23 6.17 16.33 4.64
CA LEU A 23 7.61 16.41 4.41
C LEU A 23 8.05 17.82 4.00
N LEU A 24 7.30 18.47 3.10
CA LEU A 24 7.58 19.83 2.67
C LEU A 24 7.52 20.83 3.82
N LYS A 25 6.55 20.70 4.74
CA LYS A 25 6.49 21.52 5.97
C LYS A 25 7.74 21.39 6.85
N ARG A 26 8.42 20.24 6.76
CA ARG A 26 9.67 19.93 7.47
C ARG A 26 10.92 20.24 6.64
N GLY A 27 10.76 20.81 5.44
CA GLY A 27 11.87 21.14 4.54
C GLY A 27 12.52 19.93 3.88
N LEU A 28 11.81 18.79 3.81
CA LEU A 28 12.34 17.53 3.28
C LEU A 28 11.75 17.20 1.91
N THR A 29 12.63 16.74 1.02
CA THR A 29 12.24 16.10 -0.25
C THR A 29 11.98 14.61 -0.04
N LEU A 30 11.27 13.98 -0.98
CA LEU A 30 11.09 12.51 -0.96
C LEU A 30 12.40 11.75 -1.02
N LYS A 31 13.38 12.26 -1.78
CA LYS A 31 14.72 11.66 -1.86
C LYS A 31 15.41 11.66 -0.50
N GLN A 32 15.50 12.81 0.16
CA GLN A 32 16.08 12.92 1.50
C GLN A 32 15.33 12.05 2.52
N PHE A 33 14.01 11.97 2.39
CA PHE A 33 13.22 11.12 3.26
C PHE A 33 13.51 9.63 3.04
N ALA A 34 13.67 9.17 1.80
CA ALA A 34 14.08 7.80 1.50
C ALA A 34 15.47 7.49 2.08
N GLU A 35 16.41 8.43 1.99
CA GLU A 35 17.75 8.32 2.59
C GLU A 35 17.67 8.18 4.13
N ILE A 36 16.84 8.99 4.80
CA ILE A 36 16.59 8.89 6.26
C ILE A 36 16.04 7.51 6.64
N LEU A 37 15.15 6.95 5.82
CA LEU A 37 14.57 5.62 6.04
C LEU A 37 15.50 4.46 5.66
N GLY A 38 16.66 4.75 5.04
CA GLY A 38 17.60 3.75 4.55
C GLY A 38 17.04 2.88 3.42
N ILE A 39 16.23 3.47 2.53
CA ILE A 39 15.62 2.79 1.37
C ILE A 39 15.90 3.56 0.08
N SER A 40 15.66 2.92 -1.08
CA SER A 40 15.72 3.64 -2.36
C SER A 40 14.50 4.53 -2.55
N GLU A 41 14.70 5.66 -3.24
CA GLU A 41 13.62 6.57 -3.61
C GLU A 41 12.54 5.84 -4.44
N SER A 42 12.95 4.97 -5.36
CA SER A 42 12.03 4.16 -6.17
C SER A 42 11.15 3.25 -5.31
N PHE A 43 11.71 2.63 -4.27
CA PHE A 43 10.94 1.80 -3.34
C PHE A 43 9.94 2.62 -2.53
N LEU A 44 10.35 3.82 -2.07
CA LEU A 44 9.44 4.75 -1.41
C LEU A 44 8.28 5.13 -2.34
N TYR A 45 8.54 5.46 -3.60
CA TYR A 45 7.49 5.75 -4.58
C TYR A 45 6.52 4.57 -4.74
N GLN A 46 7.03 3.35 -4.94
CA GLN A 46 6.19 2.15 -5.06
C GLN A 46 5.30 1.94 -3.83
N MET A 47 5.84 2.14 -2.62
CA MET A 47 5.06 2.06 -1.39
C MET A 47 3.94 3.09 -1.32
N LEU A 48 4.21 4.33 -1.72
CA LEU A 48 3.23 5.40 -1.68
C LEU A 48 2.12 5.17 -2.73
N HIS A 49 2.45 4.64 -3.90
CA HIS A 49 1.54 4.32 -5.00
C HIS A 49 0.79 2.97 -4.87
N LYS A 50 1.09 2.18 -3.83
CA LYS A 50 0.52 0.84 -3.53
C LYS A 50 1.08 -0.32 -4.37
N ASP A 51 2.19 -0.12 -5.07
CA ASP A 51 2.87 -1.16 -5.85
C ASP A 51 3.81 -2.02 -5.00
N ALA A 52 4.14 -1.55 -3.80
CA ALA A 52 4.92 -2.29 -2.81
C ALA A 52 4.32 -2.16 -1.40
N LYS A 53 4.51 -3.18 -0.58
CA LYS A 53 4.14 -3.18 0.85
C LYS A 53 5.34 -3.57 1.69
N SER A 54 5.60 -2.78 2.74
CA SER A 54 6.58 -3.12 3.77
C SER A 54 6.08 -2.57 5.09
N ARG A 55 5.71 -3.47 6.03
CA ARG A 55 5.24 -3.05 7.36
C ARG A 55 6.29 -2.27 8.12
N ARG A 56 7.56 -2.70 8.03
CA ARG A 56 8.69 -2.01 8.68
C ARG A 56 8.76 -0.55 8.24
N VAL A 57 8.78 -0.33 6.92
CA VAL A 57 8.93 1.02 6.37
C VAL A 57 7.66 1.84 6.59
N ALA A 58 6.48 1.24 6.48
CA ALA A 58 5.21 1.91 6.75
C ALA A 58 5.13 2.44 8.19
N ARG A 59 5.53 1.63 9.18
CA ARG A 59 5.61 2.04 10.58
C ARG A 59 6.61 3.19 10.77
N GLN A 60 7.79 3.09 10.16
CA GLN A 60 8.79 4.17 10.24
C GLN A 60 8.29 5.48 9.63
N ILE A 61 7.49 5.44 8.56
CA ILE A 61 6.87 6.63 7.98
C ILE A 61 5.86 7.23 8.95
N GLU A 62 4.99 6.42 9.55
CA GLU A 62 3.98 6.89 10.51
C GLU A 62 4.61 7.47 11.77
N GLU A 63 5.64 6.81 12.30
CA GLU A 63 6.43 7.27 13.44
C GLU A 63 7.14 8.60 13.13
N PHE A 64 7.81 8.70 11.97
CA PHE A 64 8.48 9.93 11.56
C PHE A 64 7.50 11.09 11.44
N LEU A 65 6.31 10.86 10.89
CA LEU A 65 5.27 11.87 10.74
C LEU A 65 4.49 12.15 12.02
N GLU A 66 4.80 11.45 13.12
CA GLU A 66 4.13 11.55 14.42
C GLU A 66 2.61 11.29 14.31
N VAL A 67 2.23 10.35 13.45
CA VAL A 67 0.84 9.93 13.27
C VAL A 67 0.59 8.55 13.89
N PRO A 68 -0.65 8.24 14.33
CA PRO A 68 -0.97 6.93 14.87
C PRO A 68 -0.68 5.80 13.87
N GLU A 69 -0.22 4.65 14.40
CA GLU A 69 0.04 3.45 13.60
C GLU A 69 -1.22 2.98 12.87
N GLY A 70 -1.09 2.62 11.60
CA GLY A 70 -2.20 2.19 10.75
C GLY A 70 -3.06 3.32 10.18
N SER A 71 -2.81 4.59 10.54
CA SER A 71 -3.59 5.71 10.03
C SER A 71 -3.33 6.02 8.56
N LEU A 72 -2.09 5.85 8.08
CA LEU A 72 -1.69 6.03 6.68
C LEU A 72 -1.56 4.69 5.95
N PHE A 73 -1.18 3.64 6.68
CA PHE A 73 -0.96 2.29 6.14
C PHE A 73 -1.71 1.25 6.97
N PRO A 74 -3.00 1.00 6.71
CA PRO A 74 -3.82 0.08 7.50
C PRO A 74 -3.24 -1.33 7.64
N TYR A 75 -2.54 -1.81 6.60
CA TYR A 75 -1.87 -3.11 6.57
C TYR A 75 -0.74 -3.30 7.58
N VAL A 76 -0.34 -2.23 8.29
CA VAL A 76 0.57 -2.32 9.42
C VAL A 76 -0.07 -3.07 10.59
N LEU A 77 -1.38 -2.87 10.80
CA LEU A 77 -2.15 -3.51 11.87
C LEU A 77 -2.84 -4.81 11.43
N GLU A 78 -2.97 -5.04 10.11
CA GLU A 78 -3.57 -6.26 9.59
C GLU A 78 -2.77 -7.50 10.06
N PRO A 79 -3.41 -8.57 10.54
CA PRO A 79 -2.74 -9.84 10.76
C PRO A 79 -2.12 -10.33 9.45
N VAL A 80 -0.97 -11.02 9.50
CA VAL A 80 -0.44 -11.68 8.29
C VAL A 80 -1.36 -12.86 8.01
N GLU A 81 -2.36 -12.68 7.17
CA GLU A 81 -3.01 -13.83 6.56
C GLU A 81 -1.98 -14.47 5.63
N ASN A 82 -1.45 -15.63 6.05
CA ASN A 82 -0.66 -16.48 5.19
C ASN A 82 -1.57 -16.98 4.05
N SER A 83 -1.70 -16.19 2.98
CA SER A 83 -2.36 -16.62 1.75
C SER A 83 -1.44 -17.58 0.99
N ARG A 84 -1.23 -18.79 1.54
CA ARG A 84 -1.06 -20.00 0.72
C ARG A 84 -2.44 -20.50 0.35
N GLU A 85 -3.16 -19.77 -0.50
CA GLU A 85 -4.30 -20.34 -1.21
C GLU A 85 -4.76 -19.41 -2.33
N LYS A 86 -5.10 -20.01 -3.47
CA LYS A 86 -5.57 -19.40 -4.72
C LYS A 86 -4.51 -19.00 -5.77
N SER A 87 -3.53 -19.87 -5.97
CA SER A 87 -2.93 -20.09 -7.29
C SER A 87 -3.31 -21.48 -7.81
N ASN A 88 -4.61 -21.77 -7.94
CA ASN A 88 -5.09 -22.79 -8.87
C ASN A 88 -6.60 -22.66 -9.09
N GLU A 89 -7.04 -21.75 -9.96
CA GLU A 89 -8.30 -21.95 -10.70
C GLU A 89 -8.38 -20.96 -11.86
N LYS A 90 -7.78 -21.36 -12.98
CA LYS A 90 -8.41 -21.43 -14.31
C LYS A 90 -7.37 -21.91 -15.34
N PRO A 91 -7.76 -22.81 -16.26
CA PRO A 91 -8.48 -22.32 -17.42
C PRO A 91 -9.77 -23.08 -17.76
N VAL A 92 -10.71 -22.28 -18.25
CA VAL A 92 -11.85 -22.61 -19.11
C VAL A 92 -11.44 -23.54 -20.25
N VAL A 93 -12.14 -24.66 -20.49
CA VAL A 93 -12.66 -25.08 -21.82
C VAL A 93 -13.82 -26.07 -21.62
N LYS A 94 -15.03 -25.72 -22.04
CA LYS A 94 -16.09 -26.70 -22.36
C LYS A 94 -15.86 -27.20 -23.78
N PRO A 95 -15.73 -28.51 -24.06
CA PRO A 95 -15.94 -29.00 -25.41
C PRO A 95 -17.42 -29.33 -25.61
N ASP A 96 -18.04 -28.46 -26.40
CA ASP A 96 -19.24 -28.75 -27.18
C ASP A 96 -18.97 -29.94 -28.11
N LYS A 97 -19.82 -30.98 -28.07
CA LYS A 97 -20.26 -31.80 -29.23
C LYS A 97 -21.15 -32.95 -28.79
N GLN A 98 -22.44 -32.68 -28.84
CA GLN A 98 -23.48 -33.68 -28.94
C GLN A 98 -23.40 -34.32 -30.35
N ARG A 99 -22.82 -35.51 -30.44
CA ARG A 99 -22.92 -36.41 -31.61
C ARG A 99 -22.89 -37.86 -31.14
N ARG A 100 -24.08 -38.48 -31.10
CA ARG A 100 -24.40 -39.89 -31.40
C ARG A 100 -25.93 -39.91 -31.62
N ALA A 101 -26.42 -39.76 -32.84
CA ALA A 101 -26.70 -40.82 -33.82
C ALA A 101 -26.30 -42.25 -33.43
N GLU A 102 -27.21 -43.17 -33.78
CA GLU A 102 -27.20 -44.66 -33.66
C GLU A 102 -27.72 -45.15 -32.29
N GLN A 103 -28.82 -45.90 -32.16
CA GLN A 103 -29.57 -46.78 -33.09
C GLN A 103 -31.08 -46.72 -32.81
#